data_AF-A0A0R2U6R8-F1
#
_entry.id   AF-A0A0R2U6R8-F1
#
_cell.length_a   1.000
_cell.length_b   1.000
_cell.length_c   1.000
_cell.angle_alpha   90.00
_cell.angle_beta   90.00
_cell.angle_gamma   90.00
#
_symmetry.space_group_name_H-M   'P 1'
#
loop_
_entity.id
_entity.type
_entity.pdbx_description
1 polymer ?
#
loop_
_entity_poly.entity_id
_entity_poly.type
_entity_poly.pdbx_seq_one_letter_code
_entity_poly.pdbx_strand_id
1 'polypeptide(L)' 'MGISGISIWQILIILLVVVVLFGGKKIRNLGSDLGEGLKGFKKAIKDEDADTTSKSESEDK' A
#
# COMPACT_ATOMS: atom_id res chain seq x y z
N MET A 1 7.39 -20.87 17.58
CA MET A 1 8.26 -19.68 17.42
C MET A 1 7.82 -18.92 16.19
N GLY A 2 6.66 -18.26 16.28
CA GLY A 2 6.10 -17.49 15.17
C GLY A 2 6.75 -16.12 15.09
N ILE A 3 6.57 -15.48 13.94
CA ILE A 3 6.90 -14.09 13.58
C ILE A 3 6.40 -13.02 14.58
N SER A 4 5.68 -13.41 15.64
CA SER A 4 5.14 -12.56 16.71
C SER A 4 6.21 -11.91 17.62
N GLY A 5 7.49 -12.26 17.48
CA GLY A 5 8.60 -11.61 18.17
C GLY A 5 9.28 -10.48 17.38
N ILE A 6 8.90 -10.26 16.12
CA ILE A 6 9.55 -9.27 15.26
C ILE A 6 9.00 -7.89 15.62
N SER A 7 9.76 -7.16 16.44
CA SER A 7 9.43 -5.79 16.81
C SER A 7 9.52 -4.88 15.59
N ILE A 8 8.62 -3.89 15.51
CA ILE A 8 8.61 -2.85 14.46
C ILE A 8 10.00 -2.20 14.30
N TRP A 9 10.74 -2.07 15.41
CA TRP A 9 12.10 -1.55 15.45
C TRP A 9 13.12 -2.40 14.68
N GLN A 10 12.97 -3.72 14.70
CA GLN A 10 13.85 -4.63 13.95
C GLN A 10 13.56 -4.53 12.44
N ILE A 11 12.28 -4.44 12.05
CA ILE A 11 11.88 -4.24 10.65
C ILE A 11 12.46 -2.93 10.10
N LEU A 12 12.42 -1.84 10.89
CA LEU A 12 13.02 -0.56 10.50
C LEU A 12 14.54 -0.65 10.28
N ILE A 13 15.25 -1.35 11.17
CA ILE A 13 16.70 -1.56 11.04
C ILE A 13 17.03 -2.38 9.79
N ILE A 14 16.28 -3.45 9.53
CA ILE A 14 16.46 -4.28 8.33
C ILE A 14 16.18 -3.46 7.08
N LEU A 15 15.10 -2.67 7.07
CA LEU A 15 14.74 -1.79 5.96
C LEU A 15 15.85 -0.77 5.67
N LEU A 16 16.45 -0.18 6.71
CA LEU A 16 17.56 0.75 6.56
C LEU A 16 18.77 0.07 5.88
N VAL A 17 19.14 -1.13 6.33
CA VAL A 17 20.24 -1.90 5.71
C VAL A 17 19.94 -2.22 4.24
N VAL A 18 18.72 -2.66 3.93
CA VAL A 18 18.29 -2.93 2.55
C VAL A 18 18.39 -1.66 1.68
N VAL A 19 17.95 -0.52 2.21
CA VAL A 19 18.04 0.77 1.50
C VAL A 19 19.49 1.18 1.23
N VAL A 20 20.41 0.94 2.16
CA VAL A 20 21.84 1.22 1.99
C VAL A 20 22.48 0.29 0.95
N LEU A 21 22.17 -1.01 0.97
CA LEU A 21 22.73 -2.00 0.04
C LEU A 21 22.24 -1.81 -1.40
N PHE A 22 20.94 -1.59 -1.58
CA PHE A 22 20.34 -1.43 -2.91
C PHE A 22 20.42 0.02 -3.42
N GLY A 23 20.61 0.98 -2.52
CA GLY A 23 20.58 2.41 -2.79
C GLY A 23 19.16 2.93 -3.06
N GLY A 24 18.89 4.17 -2.65
CA GLY A 24 17.57 4.80 -2.81
C GLY A 24 17.09 4.90 -4.28
N LYS A 25 18.01 4.95 -5.25
CA LYS A 25 17.66 5.02 -6.68
C LYS A 25 16.97 3.75 -7.20
N LYS A 26 17.46 2.55 -6.84
CA LYS A 26 16.82 1.29 -7.28
C LYS A 26 15.44 1.13 -6.64
N ILE A 27 15.35 1.38 -5.33
CA ILE A 27 14.08 1.28 -4.60
C ILE A 27 13.06 2.28 -5.13
N ARG A 28 13.47 3.51 -5.47
CA ARG A 28 12.57 4.52 -6.02
C ARG A 28 12.11 4.18 -7.44
N ASN A 29 13.00 3.70 -8.32
CA ASN A 29 12.58 3.28 -9.67
C ASN A 29 11.60 2.10 -9.60
N LEU A 30 11.90 1.08 -8.80
CA LEU A 30 11.03 -0.10 -8.65
C LEU A 30 9.72 0.25 -7.91
N GLY A 31 9.80 1.12 -6.90
CA GLY A 31 8.65 1.60 -6.14
C GLY A 31 7.74 2.54 -6.93
N SER A 32 8.28 3.32 -7.87
CA SER A 32 7.47 4.13 -8.80
C SER A 32 6.66 3.23 -9.73
N ASP A 33 7.28 2.23 -10.35
CA ASP A 33 6.61 1.31 -11.28
C ASP A 33 5.52 0.49 -10.58
N LEU A 34 5.84 -0.08 -9.40
CA LEU A 34 4.86 -0.76 -8.54
C LEU A 34 3.78 0.21 -8.01
N GLY A 35 4.17 1.43 -7.67
CA GLY A 35 3.28 2.45 -7.13
C GLY A 35 2.25 2.93 -8.14
N GLU A 36 2.63 3.06 -9.42
CA GLU A 36 1.70 3.41 -10.50
C GLU A 36 0.68 2.29 -10.74
N GLY A 37 1.11 1.02 -10.73
CA GLY A 37 0.20 -0.13 -10.82
C GLY A 37 -0.77 -0.21 -9.63
N LEU A 38 -0.26 -0.05 -8.40
CA LEU A 38 -1.09 -0.04 -7.19
C LEU A 38 -2.04 1.17 -7.14
N LYS A 39 -1.67 2.31 -7.72
CA LYS A 39 -2.52 3.51 -7.77
C LYS A 39 -3.76 3.28 -8.63
N GLY A 40 -3.62 2.59 -9.76
CA GLY A 40 -4.75 2.18 -10.59
C GLY A 40 -5.67 1.21 -9.85
N PHE A 41 -5.09 0.22 -9.18
CA PHE A 41 -5.84 -0.75 -8.36
C PHE A 41 -6.61 -0.09 -7.21
N LYS A 42 -5.95 0.82 -6.47
CA LYS A 42 -6.60 1.55 -5.38
C LYS A 42 -7.72 2.46 -5.87
N LYS A 43 -7.59 3.03 -7.07
CA LYS A 43 -8.63 3.85 -7.67
C LYS A 43 -9.84 3.01 -8.08
N ALA A 44 -9.63 1.85 -8.70
CA ALA A 44 -10.71 0.93 -9.09
C ALA A 44 -11.51 0.42 -7.88
N ILE A 45 -10.84 0.02 -6.79
CA ILE A 45 -11.51 -0.37 -5.55
C ILE A 45 -12.33 0.78 -4.98
N LYS A 46 -11.76 1.99 -4.96
CA LYS A 46 -12.43 3.17 -4.41
C LYS A 46 -13.61 3.64 -5.26
N ASP A 47 -13.57 3.43 -6.58
CA ASP A 47 -14.70 3.66 -7.48
C ASP A 47 -15.84 2.65 -7.21
N GLU A 48 -15.55 1.36 -7.00
CA GLU A 48 -16.56 0.37 -6.60
C GLU A 48 -17.18 0.68 -5.22
N ASP A 49 -16.37 1.10 -4.24
CA ASP A 49 -16.87 1.51 -2.92
C ASP A 49 -17.72 2.80 -2.98
N ALA A 50 -17.45 3.68 -3.95
CA ALA A 50 -18.22 4.91 -4.16
C ALA A 50 -19.55 4.64 -4.88
N ASP A 51 -19.57 3.73 -5.85
CA ASP A 51 -20.79 3.31 -6.57
C ASP A 51 -21.77 2.56 -5.64
N THR A 52 -21.24 1.83 -4.65
CA THR A 52 -22.08 1.15 -3.62
C THR A 52 -22.62 2.10 -2.55
N THR A 53 -21.98 3.24 -2.29
CA THR A 53 -22.45 4.24 -1.30
C THR A 53 -23.53 5.18 -1.88
N SER A 54 -23.55 5.43 -3.19
CA SER A 54 -24.52 6.37 -3.80
C SER A 54 -25.93 5.79 -4.02
N LYS A 55 -26.19 4.51 -3.73
CA LYS A 55 -27.49 3.84 -4.00
C LYS A 55 -28.32 3.51 -2.75
N SER A 56 -28.02 4.09 -1.59
CA SER A 56 -28.76 3.81 -0.34
C SER A 56 -29.47 5.03 0.28
N GLU A 57 -29.65 6.14 -0.45
CA GLU A 57 -30.31 7.34 0.10
C GLU A 57 -31.36 7.89 -0.89
N SER A 58 -32.33 7.07 -1.30
CA SER A 58 -33.51 7.50 -2.09
C SER A 58 -34.67 6.48 -2.06
N GLU A 59 -34.99 5.88 -0.92
CA GLU A 59 -36.26 5.13 -0.74
C GLU A 59 -36.81 5.36 0.68
N ASP A 60 -37.30 6.56 0.96
CA ASP A 60 -38.38 6.80 1.93
C ASP A 60 -39.08 8.12 1.55
N LYS A 61 -40.07 8.02 0.66
CA LYS A 61 -41.11 9.02 0.41
C LYS A 61 -42.38 8.32 -0.03
#